data_AF-D1W3Y2-F1
#
_entry.id   AF-D1W3Y2-F1
#
_cell.length_a   1.000
_cell.length_b   1.000
_cell.length_c   1.000
_cell.angle_alpha   90.00
_cell.angle_beta   90.00
_cell.angle_gamma   90.00
#
_symmetry.space_group_name_H-M   'P 1'
#
loop_
_entity.id
_entity.type
_entity.pdbx_description
1 polymer ?
#
loop_
_entity_poly.entity_id
_entity_poly.type
_entity_poly.pdbx_seq_one_letter_code
_entity_poly.pdbx_strand_id
1 'polypeptide(L)'
;MIAKIIKGTNFSGVVNYMLSKREGEAKVLQANGVRSSFPNDIAHDFNLQASMRPSVQKPVCHTILSFSAHDSERLTDATMVKIANEYLHEMGYGDTQSLIVRHSDRQHPHMHICINRIGNDGKTISDRNEKYRSTKICRELTERYGLTIGEGKQEVNRSRLRGEDKLRYEIFDAIKSILPQSQTWKDFVAELEQQGIATRFKTKGNTNVVQGIIFEKDGCSFSGSKIDRSCSFSHLNAEIERNIQQEQYHLSKKPMAHSTDESGFASDLSDALGEVFTMPMPSGGVDVDELRFQKKLRNRANRKRRI
;
A
#
# COMPACT_ATOMS: atom_id res chain seq x y z
N MET A 1 -6.76 -9.79 -1.01
CA MET A 1 -5.37 -10.09 -1.43
C MET A 1 -4.76 -8.92 -2.22
N ILE A 2 -3.46 -8.66 -2.06
CA ILE A 2 -2.70 -7.68 -2.85
C ILE A 2 -1.44 -8.32 -3.46
N ALA A 3 -0.97 -7.79 -4.59
CA ALA A 3 0.25 -8.24 -5.23
C ALA A 3 1.29 -7.13 -5.35
N LYS A 4 2.56 -7.47 -5.11
CA LYS A 4 3.72 -6.64 -5.42
C LYS A 4 4.60 -7.34 -6.44
N ILE A 5 4.77 -6.73 -7.60
CA ILE A 5 5.60 -7.26 -8.70
C ILE A 5 6.94 -6.51 -8.72
N ILE A 6 8.04 -7.26 -8.76
CA ILE A 6 9.40 -6.75 -8.81
C ILE A 6 10.14 -7.41 -9.96
N LYS A 7 10.68 -6.59 -10.88
CA LYS A 7 11.52 -7.08 -11.98
C LYS A 7 12.99 -7.04 -11.61
N GLY A 8 13.69 -8.13 -11.89
CA GLY A 8 15.10 -8.32 -11.53
C GLY A 8 15.94 -8.88 -12.65
N THR A 9 17.25 -8.98 -12.40
CA THR A 9 18.23 -9.50 -13.36
C THR A 9 19.01 -10.71 -12.83
N ASN A 10 18.64 -11.24 -11.67
CA ASN A 10 19.45 -12.25 -10.98
C ASN A 10 18.53 -13.22 -10.23
N PHE A 11 18.36 -14.43 -10.77
CA PHE A 11 17.57 -15.49 -10.16
C PHE A 11 18.16 -15.96 -8.83
N SER A 12 19.48 -16.17 -8.73
CA SER A 12 20.14 -16.57 -7.49
C SER A 12 19.84 -15.61 -6.34
N GLY A 13 19.80 -14.31 -6.62
CA GLY A 13 19.46 -13.30 -5.62
C GLY A 13 18.03 -13.42 -5.09
N VAL A 14 17.06 -13.75 -5.96
CA VAL A 14 15.65 -13.91 -5.57
C VAL A 14 15.41 -15.26 -4.90
N VAL A 15 15.97 -16.34 -5.45
CA VAL A 15 15.86 -17.69 -4.90
C VAL A 15 16.48 -17.76 -3.51
N ASN A 16 17.70 -17.23 -3.33
CA ASN A 16 18.33 -17.20 -2.00
C ASN A 16 17.48 -16.43 -1.00
N TYR A 17 16.95 -15.27 -1.39
CA TYR A 17 16.06 -14.52 -0.51
C TYR A 17 14.78 -15.26 -0.13
N MET A 18 14.19 -16.00 -1.07
CA MET A 18 12.98 -16.77 -0.81
C MET A 18 13.25 -17.95 0.13
N LEU A 19 14.46 -18.51 0.13
CA LEU A 19 14.78 -19.75 0.85
C LEU A 19 15.63 -19.55 2.11
N SER A 20 16.33 -18.43 2.26
CA SER A 20 17.26 -18.17 3.38
C SER A 20 16.58 -17.63 4.65
N LYS A 21 15.30 -17.96 4.88
CA LYS A 21 14.59 -17.59 6.12
C LYS A 21 15.01 -18.51 7.27
N ARG A 22 14.63 -18.18 8.51
CA ARG A 22 14.92 -19.09 9.64
C ARG A 22 14.25 -20.43 9.40
N GLU A 23 14.74 -21.47 10.05
CA GLU A 23 14.20 -22.81 9.90
C GLU A 23 12.69 -22.81 10.19
N GLY A 24 11.90 -23.38 9.26
CA GLY A 24 10.44 -23.40 9.33
C GLY A 24 9.71 -22.13 8.85
N GLU A 25 10.41 -21.00 8.62
CA GLU A 25 9.78 -19.75 8.17
C GLU A 25 9.58 -19.66 6.65
N ALA A 26 10.27 -20.50 5.87
CA ALA A 26 10.07 -20.64 4.43
C ALA A 26 9.72 -22.08 4.05
N LYS A 27 8.68 -22.24 3.23
CA LYS A 27 8.26 -23.55 2.70
C LYS A 27 8.05 -23.47 1.20
N VAL A 28 8.79 -24.28 0.44
CA VAL A 28 8.53 -24.46 -0.99
C VAL A 28 7.18 -25.16 -1.14
N LEU A 29 6.22 -24.50 -1.78
CA LEU A 29 4.90 -25.06 -2.05
C LEU A 29 4.86 -25.76 -3.41
N GLN A 30 5.53 -25.20 -4.41
CA GLN A 30 5.55 -25.75 -5.76
C GLN A 30 6.78 -25.25 -6.53
N ALA A 31 7.34 -26.13 -7.37
CA ALA A 31 8.39 -25.83 -8.33
C ALA A 31 7.96 -26.35 -9.71
N ASN A 32 7.86 -25.46 -10.69
CA ASN A 32 7.45 -25.78 -12.06
C ASN A 32 8.63 -25.55 -13.00
N GLY A 33 9.08 -26.60 -13.67
CA GLY A 33 10.19 -26.54 -14.65
C GLY A 33 11.57 -26.28 -14.05
N VAL A 34 11.72 -26.34 -12.72
CA VAL A 34 12.99 -26.20 -12.00
C VAL A 34 13.10 -27.30 -10.96
N ARG A 35 14.33 -27.70 -10.62
CA ARG A 35 14.64 -28.52 -9.44
C ARG A 35 14.22 -27.77 -8.17
N SER A 36 14.11 -28.47 -7.04
CA SER A 36 13.63 -27.88 -5.78
C SER A 36 14.52 -28.15 -4.57
N SER A 37 15.63 -28.88 -4.73
CA SER A 37 16.48 -29.32 -3.61
C SER A 37 17.42 -28.23 -3.10
N PHE A 38 18.11 -27.54 -4.00
CA PHE A 38 19.14 -26.56 -3.63
C PHE A 38 18.95 -25.22 -4.33
N PRO A 39 19.14 -24.08 -3.63
CA PRO A 39 19.01 -22.74 -4.21
C PRO A 39 19.84 -22.52 -5.49
N ASN A 40 21.05 -23.07 -5.54
CA ASN A 40 21.94 -22.94 -6.70
C ASN A 40 21.40 -23.69 -7.92
N ASP A 41 20.85 -24.88 -7.74
CA ASP A 41 20.25 -25.68 -8.81
C ASP A 41 19.00 -25.01 -9.38
N ILE A 42 18.12 -24.54 -8.50
CA ILE A 42 16.93 -23.77 -8.87
C ILE A 42 17.34 -22.56 -9.73
N ALA A 43 18.31 -21.77 -9.26
CA ALA A 43 18.75 -20.59 -9.97
C ALA A 43 19.44 -20.95 -11.30
N HIS A 44 20.16 -22.06 -11.36
CA HIS A 44 20.75 -22.56 -12.60
C HIS A 44 19.66 -22.89 -13.63
N ASP A 45 18.61 -23.61 -13.23
CA ASP A 45 17.51 -23.98 -14.12
C ASP A 45 16.78 -22.76 -14.67
N PHE A 46 16.55 -21.75 -13.82
CA PHE A 46 16.00 -20.46 -14.27
C PHE A 46 16.90 -19.74 -15.28
N ASN A 47 18.21 -19.71 -15.03
CA ASN A 47 19.17 -19.08 -15.94
C ASN A 47 19.26 -19.83 -17.27
N LEU A 48 19.12 -21.16 -17.28
CA LEU A 48 19.13 -21.96 -18.49
C LEU A 48 18.00 -21.54 -19.44
N GLN A 49 16.76 -21.46 -18.96
CA GLN A 49 15.64 -20.99 -19.80
C GLN A 49 15.78 -19.51 -20.17
N ALA A 50 16.28 -18.66 -19.26
CA ALA A 50 16.51 -17.26 -19.58
C ALA A 50 17.57 -17.07 -20.70
N SER A 51 18.52 -18.00 -20.83
CA SER A 51 19.55 -17.98 -21.88
C SER A 51 19.00 -18.15 -23.29
N MET A 52 17.76 -18.65 -23.45
CA MET A 52 17.07 -18.72 -24.74
C MET A 52 16.80 -17.32 -25.33
N ARG A 53 16.83 -16.27 -24.50
CA ARG A 53 16.61 -14.88 -24.94
C ARG A 53 17.55 -13.88 -24.24
N PRO A 54 18.85 -13.87 -24.59
CA PRO A 54 19.87 -13.07 -23.90
C PRO A 54 19.65 -11.56 -24.03
N SER A 55 18.87 -11.10 -25.03
CA SER A 55 18.52 -9.69 -25.20
C SER A 55 17.64 -9.12 -24.08
N VAL A 56 16.99 -9.96 -23.26
CA VAL A 56 16.13 -9.51 -22.16
C VAL A 56 16.96 -9.24 -20.91
N GLN A 57 17.18 -7.98 -20.59
CA GLN A 57 18.00 -7.57 -19.45
C GLN A 57 17.41 -7.91 -18.08
N LYS A 58 16.08 -8.06 -17.99
CA LYS A 58 15.32 -8.32 -16.75
C LYS A 58 14.43 -9.55 -16.90
N PRO A 59 15.00 -10.77 -16.92
CA PRO A 59 14.24 -12.00 -17.09
C PRO A 59 13.49 -12.42 -15.82
N VAL A 60 13.84 -11.88 -14.65
CA VAL A 60 13.21 -12.26 -13.38
C VAL A 60 11.96 -11.44 -13.13
N CYS A 61 10.84 -12.11 -12.85
CA CYS A 61 9.65 -11.51 -12.26
C CYS A 61 9.41 -12.13 -10.87
N HIS A 62 9.58 -11.34 -9.82
CA HIS A 62 9.32 -11.73 -8.44
C HIS A 62 8.00 -11.12 -7.99
N THR A 63 7.01 -11.97 -7.77
CA THR A 63 5.68 -11.54 -7.33
C THR A 63 5.45 -11.96 -5.89
N ILE A 64 4.95 -11.05 -5.07
CA ILE A 64 4.58 -11.30 -3.68
C ILE A 64 3.07 -11.17 -3.60
N LEU A 65 2.38 -12.25 -3.23
CA LEU A 65 0.95 -12.23 -2.92
C LEU A 65 0.80 -12.15 -1.40
N SER A 66 0.12 -11.13 -0.92
CA SER A 66 -0.16 -10.92 0.50
C SER A 66 -1.65 -10.93 0.78
N PHE A 67 -2.02 -11.57 1.89
CA PHE A 67 -3.40 -11.80 2.29
C PHE A 67 -3.74 -11.08 3.59
N SER A 68 -5.04 -10.97 3.90
CA SER A 68 -5.46 -10.45 5.20
C SER A 68 -5.05 -11.42 6.30
N ALA A 69 -4.76 -10.88 7.49
CA ALA A 69 -4.53 -11.72 8.67
C ALA A 69 -5.79 -12.52 9.04
N HIS A 70 -6.98 -11.99 8.72
CA HIS A 70 -8.27 -12.66 8.93
C HIS A 70 -8.47 -13.90 8.05
N ASP A 71 -7.71 -14.05 6.97
CA ASP A 71 -7.82 -15.20 6.07
C ASP A 71 -6.89 -16.36 6.45
N SER A 72 -6.09 -16.22 7.52
CA SER A 72 -4.98 -17.13 7.84
C SER A 72 -5.39 -18.60 7.95
N GLU A 73 -6.50 -18.89 8.63
CA GLU A 73 -7.01 -20.26 8.84
C GLU A 73 -7.44 -20.93 7.52
N ARG A 74 -7.87 -20.13 6.54
CA ARG A 74 -8.35 -20.60 5.24
C ARG A 74 -7.22 -20.78 4.23
N LEU A 75 -6.05 -20.19 4.48
CA LEU A 75 -4.88 -20.23 3.61
C LEU A 75 -4.00 -21.45 3.90
N THR A 76 -4.57 -22.63 3.66
CA THR A 76 -3.81 -23.87 3.59
C THR A 76 -2.83 -23.84 2.42
N ASP A 77 -1.76 -24.64 2.47
CA ASP A 77 -0.76 -24.70 1.41
C ASP A 77 -1.40 -25.04 0.04
N ALA A 78 -2.36 -25.97 0.01
CA ALA A 78 -3.10 -26.32 -1.19
C ALA A 78 -3.90 -25.13 -1.75
N THR A 79 -4.56 -24.37 -0.87
CA THR A 79 -5.31 -23.15 -1.27
C THR A 79 -4.36 -22.09 -1.82
N MET A 80 -3.21 -21.89 -1.18
CA MET A 80 -2.20 -20.95 -1.65
C MET A 80 -1.65 -21.35 -3.02
N VAL A 81 -1.32 -22.62 -3.25
CA VAL A 81 -0.90 -23.14 -4.56
C VAL A 81 -1.99 -22.91 -5.61
N LYS A 82 -3.25 -23.18 -5.28
CA LYS A 82 -4.38 -22.99 -6.21
C LYS A 82 -4.53 -21.52 -6.63
N ILE A 83 -4.54 -20.60 -5.66
CA ILE A 83 -4.62 -19.15 -5.91
C ILE A 83 -3.40 -18.68 -6.73
N ALA A 84 -2.20 -19.15 -6.40
CA ALA A 84 -0.98 -18.77 -7.12
C ALA A 84 -1.02 -19.20 -8.58
N ASN A 85 -1.46 -20.44 -8.87
CA ASN A 85 -1.55 -20.93 -10.23
C ASN A 85 -2.63 -20.22 -11.05
N GLU A 86 -3.80 -19.95 -10.47
CA GLU A 86 -4.83 -19.13 -11.14
C GLU A 86 -4.32 -17.70 -11.42
N TYR A 87 -3.64 -17.09 -10.45
CA TYR A 87 -3.01 -15.79 -10.62
C TYR A 87 -1.97 -15.79 -11.76
N LEU A 88 -1.09 -16.79 -11.80
CA LEU A 88 -0.08 -16.93 -12.86
C LEU A 88 -0.73 -17.11 -14.24
N HIS A 89 -1.74 -17.96 -14.33
CA HIS A 89 -2.47 -18.20 -15.57
C HIS A 89 -3.13 -16.91 -16.09
N GLU A 90 -3.92 -16.22 -15.27
CA GLU A 90 -4.59 -14.97 -15.67
C GLU A 90 -3.59 -13.82 -15.97
N MET A 91 -2.41 -13.84 -15.33
CA MET A 91 -1.32 -12.92 -15.64
C MET A 91 -0.57 -13.26 -16.94
N GLY A 92 -0.78 -14.44 -17.52
CA GLY A 92 -0.10 -14.90 -18.74
C GLY A 92 1.28 -15.52 -18.47
N TYR A 93 1.50 -15.99 -17.24
CA TYR A 93 2.70 -16.71 -16.81
C TYR A 93 2.43 -18.22 -16.60
N GLY A 94 1.46 -18.79 -17.33
CA GLY A 94 1.14 -20.22 -17.26
C GLY A 94 2.21 -21.12 -17.89
N ASP A 95 2.85 -20.65 -18.97
CA ASP A 95 3.78 -21.45 -19.78
C ASP A 95 5.24 -21.05 -19.57
N THR A 96 5.67 -21.03 -18.31
CA THR A 96 7.04 -20.68 -17.93
C THR A 96 7.45 -21.32 -16.60
N GLN A 97 8.75 -21.32 -16.30
CA GLN A 97 9.26 -21.73 -14.99
C GLN A 97 8.74 -20.83 -13.87
N SER A 98 8.39 -21.47 -12.75
CA SER A 98 8.04 -20.77 -11.51
C SER A 98 8.45 -21.54 -10.26
N LEU A 99 8.69 -20.79 -9.18
CA LEU A 99 8.91 -21.31 -7.84
C LEU A 99 7.99 -20.56 -6.87
N ILE A 100 7.11 -21.27 -6.16
CA ILE A 100 6.17 -20.73 -5.18
C ILE A 100 6.64 -21.12 -3.79
N VAL A 101 6.86 -20.12 -2.94
CA VAL A 101 7.36 -20.29 -1.56
C VAL A 101 6.47 -19.50 -0.60
N ARG A 102 5.92 -20.17 0.40
CA ARG A 102 5.22 -19.55 1.52
C ARG A 102 6.23 -19.03 2.53
N HIS A 103 6.00 -17.82 3.05
CA HIS A 103 6.71 -17.28 4.22
C HIS A 103 5.76 -17.20 5.41
N SER A 104 6.28 -17.47 6.60
CA SER A 104 5.58 -17.41 7.89
C SER A 104 6.24 -16.44 8.89
N ASP A 105 7.12 -15.57 8.40
CA ASP A 105 7.91 -14.60 9.18
C ASP A 105 7.11 -13.34 9.57
N ARG A 106 5.82 -13.25 9.21
CA ARG A 106 4.95 -12.09 9.50
C ARG A 106 3.53 -12.51 9.85
N GLN A 107 2.83 -11.61 10.53
CA GLN A 107 1.41 -11.77 10.88
C GLN A 107 0.50 -11.97 9.66
N HIS A 108 0.76 -11.26 8.56
CA HIS A 108 -0.03 -11.42 7.33
C HIS A 108 0.51 -12.61 6.52
N PRO A 109 -0.34 -13.60 6.18
CA PRO A 109 0.05 -14.68 5.30
C PRO A 109 0.49 -14.13 3.95
N HIS A 110 1.59 -14.66 3.43
CA HIS A 110 2.08 -14.27 2.12
C HIS A 110 2.90 -15.38 1.47
N MET A 111 3.00 -15.30 0.14
CA MET A 111 3.91 -16.13 -0.63
C MET A 111 4.66 -15.32 -1.65
N HIS A 112 5.84 -15.82 -1.97
CA HIS A 112 6.71 -15.34 -3.01
C HIS A 112 6.67 -16.28 -4.19
N ILE A 113 6.59 -15.70 -5.38
CA ILE A 113 6.63 -16.42 -6.65
C ILE A 113 7.79 -15.87 -7.46
N CYS A 114 8.81 -16.71 -7.71
CA CYS A 114 9.84 -16.42 -8.70
C CYS A 114 9.36 -16.94 -10.04
N ILE A 115 9.38 -16.11 -11.09
CA ILE A 115 8.86 -16.42 -12.42
C ILE A 115 9.92 -16.07 -13.45
N ASN A 116 10.09 -16.94 -14.45
CA ASN A 116 10.89 -16.61 -15.62
C ASN A 116 10.04 -15.85 -16.64
N ARG A 117 10.50 -14.69 -17.08
CA ARG A 117 9.83 -13.92 -18.14
C ARG A 117 10.11 -14.45 -19.55
N ILE A 118 10.98 -15.44 -19.68
CA ILE A 118 11.15 -16.17 -20.94
C ILE A 118 10.26 -17.39 -20.85
N GLY A 119 9.26 -17.49 -21.73
CA GLY A 119 8.35 -18.62 -21.78
C GLY A 119 9.05 -19.89 -22.28
N ASN A 120 8.37 -21.03 -22.17
CA ASN A 120 8.89 -22.31 -22.61
C ASN A 120 9.18 -22.35 -24.13
N ASP A 121 8.58 -21.42 -24.90
CA ASP A 121 8.83 -21.22 -26.33
C ASP A 121 10.02 -20.29 -26.63
N GLY A 122 10.75 -19.84 -25.61
CA GLY A 122 11.88 -18.92 -25.73
C GLY A 122 11.49 -17.46 -25.97
N LYS A 123 10.20 -17.12 -26.01
CA LYS A 123 9.73 -15.74 -26.20
C LYS A 123 9.58 -15.02 -24.88
N THR A 124 9.73 -13.69 -24.93
CA THR A 124 9.51 -12.84 -23.77
C THR A 124 8.03 -12.69 -23.48
N ILE A 125 7.62 -13.01 -22.26
CA ILE A 125 6.29 -12.76 -21.75
C ILE A 125 6.12 -11.25 -21.50
N SER A 126 5.06 -10.70 -22.09
CA SER A 126 4.76 -9.27 -22.03
C SER A 126 4.45 -8.82 -20.62
N ASP A 127 5.03 -7.70 -20.23
CA ASP A 127 4.80 -7.05 -18.94
C ASP A 127 3.94 -5.79 -19.06
N ARG A 128 3.28 -5.61 -20.21
CA ARG A 128 2.44 -4.45 -20.48
C ARG A 128 1.28 -4.41 -19.48
N ASN A 129 1.13 -3.26 -18.83
CA ASN A 129 0.08 -2.99 -17.85
C ASN A 129 0.00 -4.02 -16.71
N GLU A 130 1.11 -4.70 -16.38
CA GLU A 130 1.13 -5.80 -15.40
C GLU A 130 0.54 -5.40 -14.04
N LYS A 131 0.81 -4.17 -13.58
CA LYS A 131 0.31 -3.68 -12.30
C LYS A 131 -1.21 -3.55 -12.31
N TYR A 132 -1.76 -3.00 -13.38
CA TYR A 132 -3.22 -2.82 -13.53
C TYR A 132 -3.92 -4.18 -13.64
N ARG A 133 -3.40 -5.06 -14.50
CA ARG A 133 -3.92 -6.44 -14.65
C ARG A 133 -3.87 -7.18 -13.32
N SER A 134 -2.73 -7.12 -12.62
CA SER A 134 -2.55 -7.77 -11.34
C SER A 134 -3.50 -7.23 -10.27
N THR A 135 -3.73 -5.92 -10.18
CA THR A 135 -4.71 -5.38 -9.22
C THR A 135 -6.11 -5.91 -9.50
N LYS A 136 -6.52 -5.95 -10.77
CA LYS A 136 -7.82 -6.50 -11.17
C LYS A 136 -7.95 -7.99 -10.81
N ILE A 137 -6.98 -8.80 -11.21
CA ILE A 137 -6.94 -10.25 -10.94
C ILE A 137 -6.93 -10.52 -9.43
N CYS A 138 -6.14 -9.77 -8.65
CA CYS A 138 -6.13 -9.93 -7.20
C CYS A 138 -7.50 -9.69 -6.58
N ARG A 139 -8.24 -8.69 -7.08
CA ARG A 139 -9.59 -8.41 -6.61
C ARG A 139 -10.54 -9.55 -6.99
N GLU A 140 -10.55 -9.97 -8.26
CA GLU A 140 -11.41 -11.04 -8.77
C GLU A 140 -11.15 -12.37 -8.02
N LEU A 141 -9.89 -12.72 -7.76
CA LEU A 141 -9.54 -13.89 -6.95
C LEU A 141 -9.91 -13.72 -5.48
N THR A 142 -9.77 -12.51 -4.91
CA THR A 142 -10.21 -12.26 -3.53
C THR A 142 -11.70 -12.52 -3.39
N GLU A 143 -12.51 -12.00 -4.32
CA GLU A 143 -13.97 -12.20 -4.36
C GLU A 143 -14.32 -13.69 -4.59
N ARG A 144 -13.71 -14.34 -5.59
CA ARG A 144 -13.96 -15.75 -5.96
C ARG A 144 -13.67 -16.73 -4.81
N TYR A 145 -12.61 -16.47 -4.05
CA TYR A 145 -12.23 -17.29 -2.90
C TYR A 145 -12.88 -16.80 -1.59
N GLY A 146 -13.77 -15.81 -1.64
CA GLY A 146 -14.43 -15.22 -0.48
C GLY A 146 -13.46 -14.69 0.57
N LEU A 147 -12.27 -14.24 0.15
CA LEU A 147 -11.22 -13.72 1.02
C LEU A 147 -11.54 -12.28 1.43
N THR A 148 -10.87 -11.80 2.48
CA THR A 148 -11.07 -10.45 2.98
C THR A 148 -10.66 -9.40 1.94
N ILE A 149 -11.60 -8.53 1.58
CA ILE A 149 -11.36 -7.32 0.79
C ILE A 149 -10.89 -6.24 1.75
N GLY A 150 -9.74 -5.61 1.48
CA GLY A 150 -9.21 -4.58 2.36
C GLY A 150 -10.14 -3.36 2.45
N GLU A 151 -10.42 -2.90 3.67
CA GLU A 151 -11.33 -1.79 3.94
C GLU A 151 -10.65 -0.43 3.71
N GLY A 152 -10.63 0.00 2.44
CA GLY A 152 -10.35 1.39 2.06
C GLY A 152 -9.08 2.01 2.65
N LYS A 153 -9.07 3.34 2.79
CA LYS A 153 -7.92 4.12 3.28
C LYS A 153 -7.81 4.22 4.80
N GLN A 154 -8.83 3.79 5.54
CA GLN A 154 -8.92 3.96 6.98
C GLN A 154 -8.01 2.96 7.70
N GLU A 155 -7.97 1.70 7.25
CA GLU A 155 -7.17 0.64 7.88
C GLU A 155 -5.71 0.57 7.40
N VAL A 156 -5.25 1.54 6.62
CA VAL A 156 -3.86 1.53 6.16
C VAL A 156 -2.93 1.88 7.32
N ASN A 157 -2.05 0.94 7.65
CA ASN A 157 -1.02 1.09 8.68
C ASN A 157 -0.10 2.29 8.37
N ARG A 158 -0.43 3.44 8.95
CA ARG A 158 0.23 4.73 8.74
C ARG A 158 1.73 4.67 9.04
N SER A 159 2.12 3.90 10.06
CA SER A 159 3.52 3.75 10.49
C SER A 159 4.42 3.11 9.43
N ARG A 160 3.85 2.37 8.46
CA ARG A 160 4.60 1.68 7.39
C ARG A 160 4.70 2.48 6.10
N LEU A 161 3.96 3.59 5.98
CA LEU A 161 4.02 4.45 4.81
C LEU A 161 5.38 5.15 4.70
N ARG A 162 5.89 5.31 3.48
CA ARG A 162 7.20 5.90 3.20
C ARG A 162 7.14 6.80 1.97
N GLY A 163 8.01 7.80 1.93
CA GLY A 163 8.12 8.71 0.78
C GLY A 163 6.80 9.40 0.46
N GLU A 164 6.50 9.54 -0.84
CA GLU A 164 5.28 10.19 -1.33
C GLU A 164 3.98 9.60 -0.76
N ASP A 165 3.93 8.30 -0.49
CA ASP A 165 2.70 7.69 0.04
C ASP A 165 2.43 8.15 1.47
N LYS A 166 3.48 8.37 2.28
CA LYS A 166 3.33 8.97 3.63
C LYS A 166 2.74 10.37 3.52
N LEU A 167 3.31 11.21 2.64
CA LEU A 167 2.83 12.58 2.41
C LEU A 167 1.38 12.61 1.88
N ARG A 168 1.02 11.72 0.95
CA ARG A 168 -0.36 11.61 0.46
C ARG A 168 -1.36 11.30 1.56
N TYR A 169 -0.99 10.44 2.51
CA TYR A 169 -1.85 10.10 3.64
C TYR A 169 -1.88 11.21 4.69
N GLU A 170 -0.76 11.87 4.97
CA GLU A 170 -0.75 13.06 5.84
C GLU A 170 -1.66 14.17 5.29
N ILE A 171 -1.61 14.43 3.98
CA ILE A 171 -2.53 15.38 3.33
C ILE A 171 -3.97 14.88 3.41
N PHE A 172 -4.22 13.59 3.15
CA PHE A 172 -5.56 13.01 3.25
C PHE A 172 -6.15 13.15 4.65
N ASP A 173 -5.38 12.83 5.68
CA ASP A 173 -5.79 12.88 7.08
C ASP A 173 -6.05 14.34 7.52
N ALA A 174 -5.19 15.28 7.10
CA ALA A 174 -5.40 16.73 7.32
C ALA A 174 -6.67 17.25 6.66
N ILE A 175 -6.91 16.88 5.39
CA ILE A 175 -8.16 17.24 4.69
C ILE A 175 -9.36 16.68 5.45
N LYS A 176 -9.28 15.43 5.93
CA LYS A 176 -10.40 14.78 6.64
C LYS A 176 -10.69 15.39 8.01
N SER A 177 -9.68 15.92 8.70
CA SER A 177 -9.89 16.61 9.98
C SER A 177 -10.42 18.03 9.83
N ILE A 178 -9.93 18.77 8.83
CA ILE A 178 -10.26 20.19 8.58
C ILE A 178 -11.61 20.35 7.88
N LEU A 179 -11.88 19.53 6.86
CA LEU A 179 -13.04 19.69 5.97
C LEU A 179 -14.39 19.77 6.68
N PRO A 180 -14.69 18.99 7.74
CA PRO A 180 -15.98 19.08 8.45
C PRO A 180 -16.22 20.42 9.16
N GLN A 181 -15.16 21.16 9.51
CA GLN A 181 -15.26 22.42 10.25
C GLN A 181 -15.15 23.64 9.33
N SER A 182 -14.69 23.44 8.09
CA SER A 182 -14.47 24.53 7.13
C SER A 182 -15.78 25.05 6.54
N GLN A 183 -16.01 26.34 6.70
CA GLN A 183 -17.18 27.04 6.15
C GLN A 183 -16.85 27.80 4.86
N THR A 184 -15.58 28.17 4.64
CA THR A 184 -15.15 28.80 3.40
C THR A 184 -13.88 28.15 2.85
N TRP A 185 -13.65 28.32 1.55
CA TRP A 185 -12.39 27.92 0.92
C TRP A 185 -11.17 28.65 1.50
N LYS A 186 -11.36 29.88 1.99
CA LYS A 186 -10.29 30.66 2.61
C LYS A 186 -9.86 30.02 3.93
N ASP A 187 -10.82 29.62 4.75
CA ASP A 187 -10.56 28.97 6.05
C ASP A 187 -9.94 27.59 5.84
N PHE A 188 -10.50 26.80 4.92
CA PHE A 188 -9.96 25.49 4.55
C PHE A 188 -8.49 25.56 4.11
N VAL A 189 -8.14 26.52 3.24
CA VAL A 189 -6.76 26.70 2.77
C VAL A 189 -5.86 27.21 3.90
N ALA A 190 -6.33 28.15 4.72
CA ALA A 190 -5.55 28.68 5.84
C ALA A 190 -5.20 27.61 6.88
N GLU A 191 -6.15 26.74 7.24
CA GLU A 191 -5.91 25.63 8.17
C GLU A 191 -4.95 24.58 7.60
N LEU A 192 -5.03 24.31 6.29
CA LEU A 192 -4.06 23.43 5.62
C LEU A 192 -2.66 24.04 5.59
N GLU A 193 -2.55 25.34 5.34
CA GLU A 193 -1.26 26.05 5.37
C GLU A 193 -0.62 26.01 6.76
N GLN A 194 -1.41 26.10 7.83
CA GLN A 194 -0.91 25.91 9.21
C GLN A 194 -0.31 24.51 9.44
N GLN A 195 -0.78 23.50 8.71
CA GLN A 195 -0.22 22.14 8.73
C GLN A 195 0.91 21.94 7.70
N GLY A 196 1.39 23.01 7.07
CA GLY A 196 2.44 22.98 6.06
C GLY A 196 2.00 22.43 4.71
N ILE A 197 0.71 22.48 4.39
CA ILE A 197 0.14 21.99 3.13
C ILE A 197 -0.30 23.18 2.28
N ALA A 198 0.45 23.47 1.23
CA ALA A 198 0.08 24.51 0.26
C ALA A 198 -0.97 23.98 -0.74
N THR A 199 -1.87 24.86 -1.18
CA THR A 199 -2.97 24.48 -2.07
C THR A 199 -2.94 25.31 -3.36
N ARG A 200 -3.13 24.65 -4.51
CA ARG A 200 -3.23 25.31 -5.83
C ARG A 200 -4.42 24.80 -6.63
N PHE A 201 -5.24 25.71 -7.13
CA PHE A 201 -6.36 25.37 -8.01
C PHE A 201 -5.92 25.17 -9.46
N LYS A 202 -6.55 24.21 -10.15
CA LYS A 202 -6.38 23.98 -11.60
C LYS A 202 -7.60 24.50 -12.34
N THR A 203 -7.39 25.33 -13.34
CA THR A 203 -8.44 25.84 -14.22
C THR A 203 -8.50 25.12 -15.56
N LYS A 204 -9.64 25.18 -16.24
CA LYS A 204 -9.83 24.61 -17.59
C LYS A 204 -9.24 25.55 -18.64
N GLY A 205 -8.03 25.27 -19.12
CA GLY A 205 -7.39 26.07 -20.18
C GLY A 205 -7.29 27.55 -19.79
N ASN A 206 -7.76 28.45 -20.67
CA ASN A 206 -7.79 29.91 -20.43
C ASN A 206 -9.06 30.40 -19.71
N THR A 207 -9.88 29.51 -19.13
CA THR A 207 -11.09 29.92 -18.41
C THR A 207 -10.83 30.07 -16.91
N ASN A 208 -11.65 30.86 -16.23
CA ASN A 208 -11.62 30.98 -14.76
C ASN A 208 -12.36 29.84 -14.04
N VAL A 209 -12.74 28.77 -14.74
CA VAL A 209 -13.47 27.65 -14.15
C VAL A 209 -12.48 26.68 -13.51
N VAL A 210 -12.55 26.53 -12.19
CA VAL A 210 -11.75 25.57 -11.43
C VAL A 210 -12.27 24.15 -11.68
N GLN A 211 -11.39 23.27 -12.16
CA GLN A 211 -11.67 21.86 -12.42
C GLN A 211 -10.90 20.90 -11.50
N GLY A 212 -9.96 21.42 -10.73
CA GLY A 212 -9.16 20.58 -9.85
C GLY A 212 -8.42 21.35 -8.79
N ILE A 213 -7.82 20.59 -7.89
CA ILE A 213 -7.05 21.08 -6.76
C ILE A 213 -5.77 20.25 -6.65
N ILE A 214 -4.67 20.91 -6.31
CA ILE A 214 -3.36 20.34 -6.03
C ILE A 214 -3.01 20.69 -4.59
N PHE A 215 -2.51 19.71 -3.87
CA PHE A 215 -1.93 19.89 -2.55
C PHE A 215 -0.43 19.64 -2.62
N GLU A 216 0.34 20.48 -1.97
CA GLU A 216 1.80 20.41 -1.92
C GLU A 216 2.29 20.35 -0.48
N LYS A 217 3.18 19.39 -0.21
CA LYS A 217 3.83 19.22 1.09
C LYS A 217 5.25 18.71 0.86
N ASP A 218 6.23 19.27 1.56
CA ASP A 218 7.64 18.88 1.49
C ASP A 218 8.19 18.78 0.06
N GLY A 219 7.81 19.73 -0.81
CA GLY A 219 8.22 19.77 -2.22
C GLY A 219 7.56 18.72 -3.12
N CYS A 220 6.58 17.98 -2.62
CA CYS A 220 5.81 16.99 -3.38
C CYS A 220 4.38 17.50 -3.65
N SER A 221 3.99 17.54 -4.93
CA SER A 221 2.66 17.97 -5.37
C SER A 221 1.76 16.80 -5.76
N PHE A 222 0.53 16.77 -5.25
CA PHE A 222 -0.47 15.75 -5.56
C PHE A 222 -1.80 16.36 -5.97
N SER A 223 -2.38 15.85 -7.06
CA SER A 223 -3.76 16.21 -7.43
C SER A 223 -4.73 15.62 -6.41
N GLY A 224 -5.74 16.39 -5.99
CA GLY A 224 -6.74 15.95 -5.02
C GLY A 224 -7.36 14.58 -5.35
N SER A 225 -7.79 14.38 -6.59
CA SER A 225 -8.34 13.09 -7.07
C SER A 225 -7.33 11.93 -7.10
N LYS A 226 -6.02 12.21 -7.12
CA LYS A 226 -4.95 11.20 -7.02
C LYS A 226 -4.57 10.92 -5.57
N ILE A 227 -4.90 11.82 -4.64
CA ILE A 227 -4.90 11.50 -3.22
C ILE A 227 -6.09 10.59 -3.00
N ASP A 228 -7.31 11.10 -3.07
CA ASP A 228 -8.54 10.32 -2.93
C ASP A 228 -9.66 10.93 -3.78
N ARG A 229 -10.65 10.12 -4.19
CA ARG A 229 -11.81 10.65 -4.92
C ARG A 229 -12.54 11.73 -4.11
N SER A 230 -12.65 11.56 -2.79
CA SER A 230 -13.26 12.54 -1.88
C SER A 230 -12.46 13.84 -1.75
N CYS A 231 -11.16 13.83 -2.08
CA CYS A 231 -10.30 15.02 -2.04
C CYS A 231 -10.28 15.78 -3.38
N SER A 232 -11.14 15.43 -4.33
CA SER A 232 -11.29 16.20 -5.57
C SER A 232 -12.04 17.51 -5.32
N PHE A 233 -11.73 18.55 -6.11
CA PHE A 233 -12.33 19.87 -5.96
C PHE A 233 -13.86 19.83 -5.87
N SER A 234 -14.53 19.08 -6.78
CA SER A 234 -15.98 18.95 -6.78
C SER A 234 -16.55 18.37 -5.49
N HIS A 235 -15.88 17.39 -4.86
CA HIS A 235 -16.35 16.79 -3.61
C HIS A 235 -16.08 17.71 -2.42
N LEU A 236 -14.92 18.36 -2.38
CA LEU A 236 -14.59 19.32 -1.33
C LEU A 236 -15.53 20.53 -1.37
N ASN A 237 -15.81 21.06 -2.56
CA ASN A 237 -16.73 22.18 -2.74
C ASN A 237 -18.14 21.82 -2.25
N ALA A 238 -18.64 20.65 -2.64
CA ALA A 238 -19.95 20.18 -2.22
C ALA A 238 -20.06 19.89 -0.72
N GLU A 239 -18.94 19.64 -0.02
CA GLU A 239 -18.92 19.48 1.44
C GLU A 239 -18.92 20.85 2.14
N ILE A 240 -18.07 21.77 1.70
CA ILE A 240 -18.03 23.14 2.25
C ILE A 240 -19.40 23.83 2.07
N GLU A 241 -20.05 23.68 0.91
CA GLU A 241 -21.41 24.21 0.68
C GLU A 241 -22.43 23.59 1.65
N ARG A 242 -22.31 22.30 1.97
CA ARG A 242 -23.17 21.63 2.96
C ARG A 242 -22.93 22.14 4.37
N ASN A 243 -21.68 22.38 4.77
CA ASN A 243 -21.34 22.93 6.08
C ASN A 243 -21.98 24.32 6.28
N ILE A 244 -21.90 25.19 5.27
CA ILE A 244 -22.53 26.52 5.28
C ILE A 244 -24.04 26.41 5.52
N GLN A 245 -24.71 25.52 4.78
CA GLN A 245 -26.16 25.33 4.89
C GLN A 245 -26.57 24.80 6.28
N GLN A 246 -25.81 23.86 6.83
CA GLN A 246 -26.07 23.30 8.15
C GLN A 246 -25.91 24.35 9.25
N GLU A 247 -24.87 25.17 9.18
CA GLU A 247 -24.66 26.22 10.18
C GLU A 247 -25.75 27.29 10.12
N GLN A 248 -26.17 27.71 8.92
CA GLN A 248 -27.28 28.65 8.75
C GLN A 248 -28.59 28.10 9.34
N TYR A 249 -28.85 26.80 9.17
CA TYR A 249 -29.99 26.13 9.77
C TYR A 249 -29.89 26.03 11.31
N HIS A 250 -28.70 25.78 11.85
CA HIS A 250 -28.46 25.74 13.30
C HIS A 250 -28.59 27.13 13.96
N LEU A 251 -28.09 28.19 13.31
CA LEU A 251 -28.23 29.58 13.77
C LEU A 251 -29.69 30.03 13.77
N SER A 252 -30.49 29.57 12.80
CA SER A 252 -31.93 29.86 12.74
C SER A 252 -32.77 29.19 13.83
N LYS A 253 -32.21 28.27 14.62
CA LYS A 253 -32.93 27.47 15.64
C LYS A 253 -32.49 27.69 17.09
N LYS A 254 -31.54 28.60 17.38
CA LYS A 254 -31.18 28.91 18.79
C LYS A 254 -32.33 29.68 19.47
N PRO A 255 -32.86 29.22 20.62
CA PRO A 255 -33.79 30.02 21.42
C PRO A 255 -33.03 31.21 22.02
N MET A 256 -33.64 32.40 22.05
CA MET A 256 -33.11 33.53 22.82
C MET A 256 -33.12 33.19 24.31
N ALA A 257 -31.98 32.80 24.87
CA ALA A 257 -31.81 32.69 26.30
C ALA A 257 -31.61 34.10 26.88
N HIS A 258 -32.57 34.50 27.71
CA HIS A 258 -32.57 35.73 28.50
C HIS A 258 -31.30 35.80 29.37
N SER A 259 -30.62 36.95 29.37
CA SER A 259 -29.53 37.25 30.28
C SER A 259 -30.04 37.40 31.71
N THR A 260 -29.40 36.72 32.66
CA THR A 260 -29.40 37.12 34.07
C THR A 260 -28.03 36.80 34.67
N ASP A 261 -27.38 37.83 35.18
CA ASP A 261 -26.13 37.79 35.95
C ASP A 261 -26.30 37.00 37.26
N GLU A 262 -25.27 36.28 37.71
CA GLU A 262 -24.48 36.64 38.90
C GLU A 262 -23.41 35.60 39.28
N SER A 263 -22.20 36.14 39.54
CA SER A 263 -21.12 35.76 40.47
C SER A 263 -21.01 34.36 41.09
N GLY A 264 -19.81 33.77 40.92
CA GLY A 264 -18.88 33.45 42.04
C GLY A 264 -19.02 32.09 42.75
N PHE A 265 -18.02 31.21 42.59
CA PHE A 265 -17.21 30.66 43.70
C PHE A 265 -16.07 29.77 43.18
N ALA A 266 -14.87 30.01 43.70
CA ALA A 266 -13.71 29.15 43.58
C ALA A 266 -13.41 28.51 44.93
N SER A 267 -13.14 27.20 44.94
CA SER A 267 -12.28 26.49 45.92
C SER A 267 -12.32 25.00 45.52
N ASP A 268 -11.23 24.44 45.00
CA ASP A 268 -10.10 23.87 45.75
C ASP A 268 -10.38 22.43 46.20
N LEU A 269 -9.49 21.51 45.80
CA LEU A 269 -9.18 20.24 46.48
C LEU A 269 -8.06 19.53 45.68
N SER A 270 -6.84 19.78 46.13
CA SER A 270 -5.67 18.94 45.87
C SER A 270 -5.71 17.66 46.71
N ASP A 271 -4.81 16.74 46.34
CA ASP A 271 -4.28 15.60 47.11
C ASP A 271 -4.94 14.24 46.88
N ALA A 272 -4.34 13.46 45.98
CA ALA A 272 -3.82 12.12 46.31
C ALA A 272 -2.95 11.57 45.16
N LEU A 273 -1.63 11.57 45.37
CA LEU A 273 -0.65 10.80 44.61
C LEU A 273 -0.54 9.38 45.18
N GLY A 274 -0.52 8.35 44.33
CA GLY A 274 0.07 7.05 44.67
C GLY A 274 -0.57 5.84 43.99
N GLU A 275 0.28 4.88 43.60
CA GLU A 275 0.01 3.56 42.99
C GLU A 275 -0.27 3.56 41.47
N VAL A 276 0.74 3.48 40.61
CA VAL A 276 1.58 2.31 40.24
C VAL A 276 0.75 1.12 39.74
N PHE A 277 0.54 1.05 38.43
CA PHE A 277 0.28 -0.20 37.72
C PHE A 277 1.32 -0.38 36.61
N THR A 278 2.29 -1.25 36.90
CA THR A 278 3.27 -1.78 35.95
C THR A 278 2.61 -2.88 35.14
N MET A 279 2.58 -2.78 33.81
CA MET A 279 2.24 -3.90 32.90
C MET A 279 3.19 -3.92 31.69
N PRO A 280 3.45 -5.10 31.11
CA PRO A 280 4.69 -5.43 30.41
C PRO A 280 4.67 -5.05 28.92
N MET A 281 5.84 -4.68 28.40
CA MET A 281 6.11 -4.55 26.96
C MET A 281 6.15 -5.93 26.29
N PRO A 282 5.59 -6.10 25.08
CA PRO A 282 6.07 -7.09 24.13
C PRO A 282 6.89 -6.41 23.04
N SER A 283 8.16 -6.76 23.03
CA SER A 283 9.11 -6.61 21.94
C SER A 283 8.58 -7.25 20.64
N GLY A 284 8.28 -6.45 19.62
CA GLY A 284 8.07 -6.91 18.25
C GLY A 284 9.19 -6.37 17.36
N GLY A 285 10.33 -7.09 17.31
CA GLY A 285 11.51 -6.68 16.54
C GLY A 285 11.19 -6.46 15.06
N VAL A 286 11.62 -5.32 14.53
CA VAL A 286 11.65 -5.04 13.10
C VAL A 286 12.63 -6.02 12.44
N ASP A 287 12.19 -6.80 11.45
CA ASP A 287 13.10 -7.60 10.61
C ASP A 287 13.97 -6.65 9.75
N VAL A 288 15.14 -6.34 10.29
CA VAL A 288 16.15 -5.45 9.68
C VAL A 288 16.71 -6.07 8.39
N ASP A 289 16.67 -7.39 8.24
CA ASP A 289 17.24 -8.10 7.10
C ASP A 289 16.35 -7.96 5.86
N GLU A 290 15.03 -7.96 6.05
CA GLU A 290 14.07 -7.65 5.00
C GLU A 290 14.23 -6.22 4.43
N LEU A 291 14.38 -5.22 5.31
CA LEU A 291 14.56 -3.82 4.92
C LEU A 291 15.89 -3.62 4.17
N ARG A 292 16.95 -4.32 4.59
CA ARG A 292 18.25 -4.33 3.90
C ARG A 292 18.17 -5.02 2.55
N PHE A 293 17.42 -6.11 2.43
CA PHE A 293 17.23 -6.82 1.17
C PHE A 293 16.49 -5.96 0.12
N GLN A 294 15.37 -5.34 0.51
CA GLN A 294 14.60 -4.46 -0.37
C GLN A 294 15.41 -3.23 -0.84
N LYS A 295 16.25 -2.68 0.06
CA LYS A 295 17.18 -1.58 -0.27
C LYS A 295 18.27 -2.02 -1.25
N LYS A 296 18.83 -3.23 -1.10
CA LYS A 296 19.82 -3.79 -2.04
C LYS A 296 19.25 -4.02 -3.45
N LEU A 297 18.03 -4.55 -3.56
CA LEU A 297 17.36 -4.74 -4.86
C LEU A 297 17.09 -3.41 -5.57
N ARG A 298 16.59 -2.41 -4.84
CA ARG A 298 16.33 -1.05 -5.36
C ARG A 298 17.62 -0.36 -5.82
N ASN A 299 18.70 -0.49 -5.08
CA ASN A 299 19.99 0.12 -5.42
C ASN A 299 20.67 -0.54 -6.64
N ARG A 300 20.51 -1.87 -6.82
CA ARG A 300 21.00 -2.57 -8.02
C ARG A 300 20.19 -2.21 -9.27
N ALA A 301 18.87 -2.07 -9.14
CA ALA A 301 18.00 -1.63 -10.24
C ALA A 301 18.30 -0.20 -10.70
N ASN A 302 18.72 0.67 -9.77
CA ASN A 302 19.08 2.06 -10.07
C ASN A 302 20.50 2.22 -10.64
N ARG A 303 21.46 1.35 -10.30
CA ARG A 303 22.80 1.36 -10.91
C ARG A 303 22.79 0.97 -12.39
N LYS A 304 21.88 0.11 -12.82
CA LYS A 304 21.72 -0.28 -14.25
C LYS A 304 21.00 0.75 -15.13
N ARG A 305 20.53 1.86 -14.57
CA ARG A 305 19.89 2.98 -15.30
C ARG A 305 20.83 4.16 -15.54
N ARG A 306 22.10 4.04 -15.12
CA ARG A 306 23.09 5.12 -15.11
C ARG A 306 24.34 4.82 -15.94
N ILE A 307 24.25 3.85 -16.86
CA ILE A 307 25.23 3.56 -17.91
C ILE A 307 24.46 3.51 -19.21
#